data_AF-A0A653BDT0-F1
#
_entry.id   AF-A0A653BDT0-F1
#
_cell.length_a   1.000
_cell.length_b   1.000
_cell.length_c   1.000
_cell.angle_alpha   90.00
_cell.angle_beta   90.00
_cell.angle_gamma   90.00
#
_symmetry.space_group_name_H-M   'P 1'
#
loop_
_entity.id
_entity.type
_entity.pdbx_description
1 polymer ?
#
loop_
_entity_poly.entity_id
_entity_poly.type
_entity_poly.pdbx_seq_one_letter_code
_entity_poly.pdbx_strand_id
1 'polypeptide(L)'
;LTVFSKTLAEGCLSRDYGNGGTVCVCNADHCDTIEPVTPVEKSSYVIYTTNKAGLRLNKKTDKFATAEDEYENQITVGEKMYQEILGFGGAFTDSTGINILSLNESVQEKLLRSYFSDNGIEYNLCRVPIGGTDFSTRRYSYHDDVEDASLSNFKLQDEDHKYKIPLIKRAAAYQNDLQLFGSAWSAPKWMKVHDLPAGPFGYLKKKYYQAWADYHVKFLDAYAKENITFWGMTTGNEPFTGLLPVPVPAVGWTAQRQ
;
A
#
# COMPACT_ATOMS: atom_id res chain seq x y z
N LEU A 1 -34.16 8.85 3.80
CA LEU A 1 -33.86 10.22 3.34
C LEU A 1 -32.39 10.49 3.66
N THR A 2 -31.50 10.02 2.79
CA THR A 2 -30.05 10.24 2.96
C THR A 2 -29.75 11.60 2.36
N VAL A 3 -29.54 12.59 3.22
CA VAL A 3 -29.07 13.91 2.80
C VAL A 3 -27.62 13.73 2.37
N PHE A 4 -27.39 13.63 1.05
CA PHE A 4 -26.05 13.84 0.50
C PHE A 4 -25.73 15.32 0.66
N SER A 5 -25.10 15.68 1.78
CA SER A 5 -24.41 16.95 1.88
C SER A 5 -23.25 16.88 0.89
N LYS A 6 -23.40 17.53 -0.27
CA LYS A 6 -22.28 17.81 -1.17
C LYS A 6 -21.34 18.77 -0.43
N THR A 7 -20.40 18.23 0.33
CA THR A 7 -19.30 19.01 0.88
C THR A 7 -18.49 19.52 -0.32
N LEU A 8 -18.43 20.83 -0.50
CA LEU A 8 -17.56 21.45 -1.51
C LEU A 8 -16.11 21.01 -1.25
N ALA A 9 -15.35 20.74 -2.31
CA ALA A 9 -13.97 20.33 -2.14
C ALA A 9 -13.17 21.39 -1.37
N GLU A 10 -12.47 20.95 -0.33
CA GLU A 10 -11.56 21.78 0.43
C GLU A 10 -10.22 21.92 -0.31
N GLY A 11 -9.75 23.15 -0.50
CA GLY A 11 -8.52 23.43 -1.22
C GLY A 11 -7.26 23.24 -0.37
N CYS A 12 -6.14 22.89 -1.01
CA CYS A 12 -4.84 22.71 -0.38
C CYS A 12 -4.37 23.94 0.44
N LEU A 13 -4.15 23.75 1.75
CA LEU A 13 -3.37 24.70 2.57
C LEU A 13 -1.87 24.54 2.28
N SER A 14 -1.42 25.23 1.24
CA SER A 14 -0.05 25.15 0.73
C SER A 14 0.99 25.67 1.73
N ARG A 15 2.07 24.90 1.94
CA ARG A 15 3.25 25.31 2.72
C ARG A 15 4.55 24.89 2.03
N ASP A 16 5.50 25.80 1.95
CA ASP A 16 6.86 25.54 1.46
C ASP A 16 7.82 25.29 2.63
N TYR A 17 8.66 24.27 2.51
CA TYR A 17 9.72 23.94 3.48
C TYR A 17 11.14 24.13 2.91
N GLY A 18 11.28 24.79 1.76
CA GLY A 18 12.56 25.10 1.11
C GLY A 18 13.12 24.00 0.22
N ASN A 19 12.31 23.01 -0.17
CA ASN A 19 12.75 21.82 -0.92
C ASN A 19 12.29 21.83 -2.40
N GLY A 20 12.05 23.03 -2.96
CA GLY A 20 11.69 23.18 -4.37
C GLY A 20 10.23 22.86 -4.70
N GLY A 21 9.33 22.87 -3.72
CA GLY A 21 7.90 22.65 -3.90
C GLY A 21 7.13 22.82 -2.60
N THR A 22 5.79 22.72 -2.67
CA THR A 22 4.91 22.87 -1.50
C THR A 22 4.18 21.58 -1.15
N VAL A 23 3.75 21.45 0.09
CA VAL A 23 2.85 20.38 0.57
C VAL A 23 1.48 20.97 0.93
N CYS A 24 0.46 20.12 0.98
CA CYS A 24 -0.84 20.47 1.53
C CYS A 24 -0.90 20.08 3.01
N VAL A 25 -1.17 21.06 3.88
CA VAL A 25 -1.17 20.84 5.33
C VAL A 25 -2.55 20.37 5.77
N CYS A 26 -2.63 19.14 6.29
CA CYS A 26 -3.82 18.61 6.94
C CYS A 26 -3.68 18.64 8.47
N ASN A 27 -4.78 18.95 9.17
CA ASN A 27 -4.90 18.96 10.62
C ASN A 27 -6.33 18.60 11.07
N ALA A 28 -6.62 18.75 12.37
CA ALA A 28 -7.91 18.38 12.96
C ALA A 28 -9.08 19.16 12.36
N ASP A 29 -8.85 20.37 11.85
CA ASP A 29 -9.87 21.28 11.32
C ASP A 29 -9.99 21.18 9.80
N HIS A 30 -8.88 20.95 9.08
CA HIS A 30 -8.84 21.01 7.61
C HIS A 30 -8.01 19.89 6.99
N CYS A 31 -8.45 19.37 5.84
CA CYS A 31 -7.61 18.61 4.92
C CYS A 31 -8.21 18.71 3.51
N ASP A 32 -7.38 18.84 2.48
CA ASP A 32 -7.87 18.99 1.11
C ASP A 32 -8.56 17.71 0.62
N THR A 33 -9.61 17.91 -0.18
CA THR A 33 -10.43 16.83 -0.74
C THR A 33 -10.59 17.04 -2.24
N ILE A 34 -10.84 15.95 -2.95
CA ILE A 34 -11.07 15.96 -4.40
C ILE A 34 -12.56 15.71 -4.64
N GLU A 35 -13.19 16.46 -5.53
CA GLU A 35 -14.56 16.14 -5.93
C GLU A 35 -14.57 14.85 -6.77
N PRO A 36 -15.53 13.93 -6.53
CA PRO A 36 -15.69 12.75 -7.38
C PRO A 36 -15.83 13.14 -8.85
N VAL A 37 -15.23 12.33 -9.73
CA VAL A 37 -15.31 12.57 -11.17
C VAL A 37 -16.73 12.25 -11.64
N THR A 38 -17.47 13.30 -12.03
CA THR A 38 -18.81 13.14 -12.61
C THR A 38 -18.72 13.06 -14.13
N PRO A 39 -19.53 12.21 -14.80
CA PRO A 39 -19.63 12.22 -16.26
C PRO A 39 -19.93 13.62 -16.80
N VAL A 40 -19.22 14.01 -17.86
CA VAL A 40 -19.46 15.26 -18.60
C VAL A 40 -20.14 14.97 -19.94
N GLU A 41 -20.62 16.02 -20.62
CA GLU A 41 -21.16 15.90 -21.97
C GLU A 41 -20.13 15.32 -22.94
N LYS A 42 -20.57 14.57 -23.96
CA LYS A 42 -19.67 13.91 -24.94
C LYS A 42 -18.71 14.87 -25.66
N SER A 43 -19.08 16.14 -25.79
CA SER A 43 -18.27 17.20 -26.40
C SER A 43 -17.27 17.83 -25.42
N SER A 44 -17.19 17.34 -24.18
CA SER A 44 -16.37 17.91 -23.11
C SER A 44 -15.43 16.88 -22.50
N TYR A 45 -14.38 17.38 -21.84
CA TYR A 45 -13.43 16.57 -21.08
C TYR A 45 -13.06 17.26 -19.77
N VAL A 46 -12.56 16.48 -18.81
CA VAL A 46 -12.09 16.96 -17.50
C VAL A 46 -10.58 16.86 -17.45
N ILE A 47 -9.92 17.92 -16.98
CA ILE A 47 -8.48 17.98 -16.76
C ILE A 47 -8.25 18.16 -15.26
N TYR A 48 -7.34 17.37 -14.71
CA TYR A 48 -6.77 17.60 -13.38
C TYR A 48 -5.32 18.03 -13.53
N THR A 49 -4.94 19.17 -12.95
CA THR A 49 -3.58 19.70 -13.04
C THR A 49 -2.92 19.80 -11.67
N THR A 50 -1.70 19.24 -11.58
CA THR A 50 -0.78 19.44 -10.46
C THR A 50 0.52 20.01 -11.00
N ASN A 51 1.07 21.05 -10.37
CA ASN A 51 2.32 21.65 -10.82
C ASN A 51 3.18 22.20 -9.67
N LYS A 52 4.42 22.59 -10.01
CA LYS A 52 5.38 23.20 -9.06
C LYS A 52 4.90 24.53 -8.49
N ALA A 53 4.09 25.28 -9.24
CA ALA A 53 3.55 26.57 -8.81
C ALA A 53 2.45 26.46 -7.73
N GLY A 54 1.92 25.27 -7.47
CA GLY A 54 1.02 25.02 -6.35
C GLY A 54 -0.35 24.48 -6.72
N LEU A 55 -0.65 24.22 -8.01
CA LEU A 55 -1.88 23.50 -8.37
C LEU A 55 -1.81 22.07 -7.81
N ARG A 56 -2.93 21.60 -7.26
CA ARG A 56 -3.07 20.27 -6.63
C ARG A 56 -4.38 19.67 -7.08
N LEU A 57 -4.30 18.72 -8.01
CA LEU A 57 -5.45 18.11 -8.68
C LEU A 57 -6.53 19.15 -9.02
N ASN A 58 -6.09 20.29 -9.54
CA ASN A 58 -6.99 21.38 -9.87
C ASN A 58 -7.85 20.96 -11.06
N LYS A 59 -9.15 20.84 -10.83
CA LYS A 59 -10.14 20.38 -11.80
C LYS A 59 -10.58 21.51 -12.72
N LYS A 60 -10.56 21.26 -14.04
CA LYS A 60 -11.17 22.11 -15.06
C LYS A 60 -11.96 21.25 -16.04
N THR A 61 -13.08 21.77 -16.53
CA THR A 61 -13.82 21.17 -17.66
C THR A 61 -13.61 22.05 -18.89
N ASP A 62 -13.35 21.41 -20.02
CA ASP A 62 -13.18 22.09 -21.31
C ASP A 62 -13.86 21.29 -22.44
N LYS A 63 -13.90 21.84 -23.66
CA LYS A 63 -14.58 21.25 -24.82
C LYS A 63 -13.60 20.78 -25.88
N PHE A 64 -13.93 19.67 -26.54
CA PHE A 64 -13.16 19.23 -27.71
C PHE A 64 -13.26 20.26 -28.84
N ALA A 65 -12.11 20.57 -29.45
CA ALA A 65 -12.05 21.41 -30.65
C ALA A 65 -12.58 20.64 -31.87
N THR A 66 -12.99 21.38 -32.91
CA THR A 66 -13.35 20.81 -34.21
C THR A 66 -12.09 20.35 -34.96
N ALA A 67 -12.21 19.31 -35.79
CA ALA A 67 -11.08 18.63 -36.44
C ALA A 67 -10.30 19.45 -37.50
N GLU A 68 -10.54 20.76 -37.60
CA GLU A 68 -9.96 21.66 -38.60
C GLU A 68 -8.67 22.35 -38.14
N ASP A 69 -8.28 22.18 -36.87
CA ASP A 69 -7.09 22.81 -36.31
C ASP A 69 -5.83 21.94 -36.49
N GLU A 70 -4.80 22.50 -37.15
CA GLU A 70 -3.46 21.91 -37.15
C GLU A 70 -2.71 22.28 -35.85
N TYR A 71 -2.25 21.26 -35.13
CA TYR A 71 -1.47 21.42 -33.91
C TYR A 71 -0.03 20.97 -34.13
N GLU A 72 0.95 21.77 -33.70
CA GLU A 72 2.38 21.44 -33.79
C GLU A 72 2.74 20.18 -32.98
N ASN A 73 2.09 19.97 -31.83
CA ASN A 73 2.29 18.81 -30.97
C ASN A 73 0.98 18.03 -30.82
N GLN A 74 0.88 16.90 -31.50
CA GLN A 74 -0.32 16.05 -31.52
C GLN A 74 -0.03 14.66 -30.97
N ILE A 75 -0.89 14.19 -30.05
CA ILE A 75 -0.89 12.81 -29.54
C ILE A 75 -2.21 12.16 -29.96
N THR A 76 -2.12 11.05 -30.68
CA THR A 76 -3.29 10.31 -31.18
C THR A 76 -3.49 9.02 -30.39
N VAL A 77 -4.68 8.84 -29.82
CA VAL A 77 -5.08 7.61 -29.13
C VAL A 77 -5.66 6.64 -30.17
N GLY A 78 -5.01 5.49 -30.37
CA GLY A 78 -5.50 4.44 -31.27
C GLY A 78 -6.39 3.41 -30.59
N GLU A 79 -6.91 2.45 -31.37
CA GLU A 79 -7.84 1.41 -30.90
C GLU A 79 -7.15 0.18 -30.27
N LYS A 80 -5.81 0.16 -30.26
CA LYS A 80 -5.05 -0.99 -29.75
C LYS A 80 -5.18 -1.09 -28.23
N MET A 81 -5.77 -2.19 -27.77
CA MET A 81 -5.87 -2.53 -26.36
C MET A 81 -4.57 -3.20 -25.85
N TYR A 82 -4.26 -2.96 -24.58
CA TYR A 82 -3.11 -3.52 -23.87
C TYR A 82 -3.57 -4.25 -22.60
N GLN A 83 -2.82 -4.15 -21.50
CA GLN A 83 -3.16 -4.77 -20.23
C GLN A 83 -4.34 -4.11 -19.52
N GLU A 84 -5.04 -4.89 -18.71
CA GLU A 84 -5.95 -4.36 -17.70
C GLU A 84 -5.14 -3.82 -16.50
N ILE A 85 -5.63 -2.76 -15.88
CA ILE A 85 -4.99 -2.15 -14.71
C ILE A 85 -5.66 -2.69 -13.46
N LEU A 86 -4.89 -3.44 -12.66
CA LEU A 86 -5.39 -4.03 -11.42
C LEU A 86 -5.72 -2.97 -10.36
N GLY A 87 -4.85 -1.98 -10.19
CA GLY A 87 -5.07 -0.94 -9.19
C GLY A 87 -3.82 -0.14 -8.84
N PHE A 88 -4.00 0.78 -7.89
CA PHE A 88 -2.97 1.64 -7.34
C PHE A 88 -3.09 1.68 -5.82
N GLY A 89 -1.95 1.81 -5.13
CA GLY A 89 -1.99 2.05 -3.70
C GLY A 89 -0.63 2.04 -3.01
N GLY A 90 -0.64 1.64 -1.74
CA GLY A 90 0.51 1.74 -0.84
C GLY A 90 0.72 0.48 0.01
N ALA A 91 1.50 0.61 1.09
CA ALA A 91 1.82 -0.50 1.98
C ALA A 91 1.43 -0.22 3.44
N PHE A 92 0.75 -1.19 4.05
CA PHE A 92 0.46 -1.23 5.49
C PHE A 92 1.68 -1.76 6.27
N THR A 93 2.79 -1.02 6.25
CA THR A 93 3.97 -1.32 7.08
C THR A 93 3.72 -0.95 8.54
N ASP A 94 4.54 -1.47 9.45
CA ASP A 94 4.45 -1.09 10.87
C ASP A 94 4.70 0.42 11.03
N SER A 95 5.70 0.97 10.34
CA SER A 95 5.94 2.42 10.30
C SER A 95 4.73 3.21 9.80
N THR A 96 4.03 2.77 8.75
CA THR A 96 2.79 3.43 8.31
C THR A 96 1.79 3.47 9.47
N GLY A 97 1.59 2.35 10.15
CA GLY A 97 0.62 2.29 11.23
C GLY A 97 1.02 3.06 12.48
N ILE A 98 2.29 3.03 12.87
CA ILE A 98 2.84 3.84 13.97
C ILE A 98 2.61 5.34 13.70
N ASN A 99 2.94 5.81 12.50
CA ASN A 99 2.80 7.22 12.16
C ASN A 99 1.34 7.66 12.12
N ILE A 100 0.47 6.91 11.44
CA ILE A 100 -0.97 7.24 11.39
C ILE A 100 -1.54 7.25 12.80
N LEU A 101 -1.34 6.19 13.59
CA LEU A 101 -1.96 6.05 14.90
C LEU A 101 -1.37 6.98 15.97
N SER A 102 -0.24 7.64 15.71
CA SER A 102 0.31 8.72 16.55
C SER A 102 -0.44 10.05 16.41
N LEU A 103 -1.24 10.21 15.35
CA LEU A 103 -2.07 11.40 15.13
C LEU A 103 -3.34 11.32 15.99
N ASN A 104 -4.01 12.45 16.21
CA ASN A 104 -5.35 12.41 16.81
C ASN A 104 -6.35 11.74 15.84
N GLU A 105 -7.44 11.18 16.38
CA GLU A 105 -8.41 10.38 15.62
C GLU A 105 -9.02 11.12 14.41
N SER A 106 -9.32 12.41 14.56
CA SER A 106 -9.86 13.22 13.46
C SER A 106 -8.89 13.37 12.28
N VAL A 107 -7.59 13.52 12.56
CA VAL A 107 -6.55 13.62 11.52
C VAL A 107 -6.30 12.24 10.91
N GLN A 108 -6.35 11.16 11.71
CA GLN A 108 -6.27 9.80 11.18
C GLN A 108 -7.38 9.54 10.17
N GLU A 109 -8.62 9.95 10.50
CA GLU A 109 -9.76 9.78 9.60
C GLU A 109 -9.56 10.53 8.29
N LYS A 110 -9.18 11.81 8.36
CA LYS A 110 -8.88 12.63 7.18
C LYS A 110 -7.80 12.01 6.30
N LEU A 111 -6.69 11.57 6.89
CA LEU A 111 -5.60 10.92 6.16
C LEU A 111 -6.05 9.63 5.46
N LEU A 112 -6.82 8.78 6.14
CA LEU A 112 -7.34 7.56 5.53
C LEU A 112 -8.33 7.88 4.40
N ARG A 113 -9.19 8.90 4.57
CA ARG A 113 -10.10 9.35 3.52
C ARG A 113 -9.35 9.89 2.31
N SER A 114 -8.28 10.66 2.50
CA SER A 114 -7.45 11.16 1.40
C SER A 114 -6.91 10.03 0.53
N TYR A 115 -6.58 8.87 1.11
CA TYR A 115 -6.12 7.71 0.34
C TYR A 115 -7.25 6.85 -0.22
N PHE A 116 -8.27 6.53 0.57
CA PHE A 116 -9.19 5.42 0.27
C PHE A 116 -10.62 5.85 -0.09
N SER A 117 -11.05 7.07 0.23
CA SER A 117 -12.42 7.51 -0.03
C SER A 117 -12.61 8.10 -1.42
N ASP A 118 -13.87 8.21 -1.83
CA ASP A 118 -14.35 8.87 -3.07
C ASP A 118 -14.01 10.36 -3.15
N ASN A 119 -13.80 11.01 -1.99
CA ASN A 119 -13.31 12.39 -1.91
C ASN A 119 -11.76 12.48 -1.78
N GLY A 120 -11.07 11.37 -2.05
CA GLY A 120 -9.62 11.23 -2.03
C GLY A 120 -9.08 10.71 -3.37
N ILE A 121 -8.02 9.90 -3.33
CA ILE A 121 -7.38 9.30 -4.53
C ILE A 121 -7.74 7.82 -4.74
N GLU A 122 -8.72 7.31 -3.99
CA GLU A 122 -9.38 6.01 -4.22
C GLU A 122 -8.43 4.80 -4.37
N TYR A 123 -7.36 4.72 -3.56
CA TYR A 123 -6.48 3.55 -3.51
C TYR A 123 -7.26 2.25 -3.36
N ASN A 124 -6.96 1.27 -4.21
CA ASN A 124 -7.65 -0.02 -4.27
C ASN A 124 -6.71 -1.25 -4.28
N LEU A 125 -5.39 -1.07 -4.31
CA LEU A 125 -4.44 -2.18 -4.25
C LEU A 125 -3.34 -1.90 -3.22
N CYS A 126 -3.33 -2.64 -2.12
CA CYS A 126 -2.38 -2.42 -1.02
C CYS A 126 -1.56 -3.65 -0.65
N ARG A 127 -0.31 -3.39 -0.25
CA ARG A 127 0.65 -4.42 0.18
C ARG A 127 0.63 -4.56 1.71
N VAL A 128 0.62 -5.79 2.20
CA VAL A 128 0.76 -6.09 3.64
C VAL A 128 2.02 -6.94 3.85
N PRO A 129 2.99 -6.44 4.62
CA PRO A 129 4.12 -7.26 5.05
C PRO A 129 3.70 -8.50 5.83
N ILE A 130 4.37 -9.61 5.59
CA ILE A 130 4.23 -10.83 6.38
C ILE A 130 5.42 -10.87 7.35
N GLY A 131 5.17 -10.57 8.63
CA GLY A 131 6.20 -10.33 9.63
C GLY A 131 6.82 -8.93 9.56
N GLY A 132 7.95 -8.76 10.25
CA GLY A 132 8.66 -7.48 10.32
C GLY A 132 9.54 -7.19 9.11
N THR A 133 9.80 -5.91 8.87
CA THR A 133 10.56 -5.38 7.73
C THR A 133 11.66 -4.45 8.22
N ASP A 134 12.32 -3.75 7.30
CA ASP A 134 13.17 -2.59 7.58
C ASP A 134 12.38 -1.36 8.08
N PHE A 135 11.07 -1.30 7.77
CA PHE A 135 10.10 -0.33 8.30
C PHE A 135 9.37 -0.86 9.54
N SER A 136 10.08 -1.63 10.37
CA SER A 136 9.63 -2.12 11.68
C SER A 136 10.62 -1.70 12.76
N THR A 137 10.12 -1.46 13.98
CA THR A 137 10.98 -1.04 15.12
C THR A 137 11.79 -2.19 15.72
N ARG A 138 11.45 -3.43 15.39
CA ARG A 138 12.19 -4.65 15.75
C ARG A 138 12.14 -5.66 14.62
N ARG A 139 13.09 -6.61 14.63
CA ARG A 139 13.07 -7.77 13.72
C ARG A 139 12.24 -8.89 14.33
N TYR A 140 11.25 -9.39 13.60
CA TYR A 140 10.39 -10.47 14.07
C TYR A 140 9.78 -11.28 12.92
N SER A 141 9.38 -12.52 13.24
CA SER A 141 8.47 -13.35 12.47
C SER A 141 7.27 -13.77 13.33
N TYR A 142 6.36 -14.57 12.77
CA TYR A 142 5.21 -15.14 13.49
C TYR A 142 5.54 -16.43 14.25
N HIS A 143 6.81 -16.88 14.23
CA HIS A 143 7.24 -18.11 14.89
C HIS A 143 8.74 -18.11 15.26
N ASP A 144 9.22 -17.10 15.99
CA ASP A 144 10.64 -17.01 16.37
C ASP A 144 11.04 -17.79 17.63
N ASP A 145 10.06 -18.20 18.46
CA ASP A 145 10.32 -18.68 19.84
C ASP A 145 10.91 -20.11 19.93
N VAL A 146 10.62 -20.98 18.96
CA VAL A 146 11.00 -22.41 18.98
C VAL A 146 11.22 -22.95 17.58
N GLU A 147 12.15 -23.91 17.42
CA GLU A 147 12.28 -24.70 16.20
C GLU A 147 11.16 -25.75 16.15
N ASP A 148 10.08 -25.45 15.45
CA ASP A 148 8.94 -26.35 15.26
C ASP A 148 8.41 -26.26 13.82
N ALA A 149 8.69 -27.29 13.03
CA ALA A 149 8.24 -27.39 11.64
C ALA A 149 6.72 -27.56 11.49
N SER A 150 6.00 -27.94 12.55
CA SER A 150 4.53 -28.01 12.54
C SER A 150 3.87 -26.64 12.77
N LEU A 151 4.66 -25.62 13.13
CA LEU A 151 4.20 -24.25 13.37
C LEU A 151 3.05 -24.19 14.39
N SER A 152 3.13 -25.00 15.45
CA SER A 152 2.08 -25.15 16.46
C SER A 152 1.83 -23.85 17.24
N ASN A 153 2.89 -23.06 17.46
CA ASN A 153 2.85 -21.76 18.14
C ASN A 153 2.90 -20.56 17.15
N PHE A 154 2.44 -20.74 15.91
CA PHE A 154 2.30 -19.61 14.98
C PHE A 154 1.32 -18.58 15.54
N LYS A 155 1.73 -17.32 15.60
CA LYS A 155 0.87 -16.22 16.05
C LYS A 155 1.23 -14.91 15.36
N LEU A 156 0.20 -14.17 14.95
CA LEU A 156 0.34 -12.77 14.60
C LEU A 156 0.95 -12.00 15.78
N GLN A 157 1.67 -10.92 15.48
CA GLN A 157 2.35 -10.15 16.51
C GLN A 157 1.56 -8.90 16.87
N ASP A 158 2.00 -8.24 17.93
CA ASP A 158 1.44 -6.97 18.40
C ASP A 158 1.27 -5.94 17.28
N GLU A 159 2.22 -5.86 16.34
CA GLU A 159 2.18 -4.95 15.21
C GLU A 159 1.01 -5.22 14.25
N ASP A 160 0.64 -6.49 14.04
CA ASP A 160 -0.54 -6.83 13.25
C ASP A 160 -1.82 -6.33 13.92
N HIS A 161 -1.96 -6.60 15.22
CA HIS A 161 -3.17 -6.30 15.98
C HIS A 161 -3.32 -4.81 16.32
N LYS A 162 -2.22 -4.13 16.62
CA LYS A 162 -2.21 -2.71 17.00
C LYS A 162 -2.26 -1.79 15.80
N TYR A 163 -1.65 -2.18 14.68
CA TYR A 163 -1.40 -1.28 13.55
C TYR A 163 -2.07 -1.73 12.27
N LYS A 164 -1.70 -2.91 11.74
CA LYS A 164 -2.04 -3.29 10.36
C LYS A 164 -3.52 -3.65 10.21
N ILE A 165 -4.03 -4.56 11.03
CA ILE A 165 -5.42 -5.05 10.96
C ILE A 165 -6.42 -3.91 11.17
N PRO A 166 -6.29 -3.05 12.21
CA PRO A 166 -7.23 -1.94 12.40
C PRO A 166 -7.25 -0.96 11.23
N LEU A 167 -6.08 -0.64 10.65
CA LEU A 167 -6.00 0.31 9.53
C LEU A 167 -6.52 -0.28 8.22
N ILE A 168 -6.27 -1.57 7.97
CA ILE A 168 -6.86 -2.28 6.82
C ILE A 168 -8.39 -2.27 6.91
N LYS A 169 -8.96 -2.58 8.08
CA LYS A 169 -10.43 -2.56 8.29
C LYS A 169 -11.02 -1.16 8.07
N ARG A 170 -10.34 -0.10 8.54
CA ARG A 170 -10.77 1.29 8.31
C ARG A 170 -10.65 1.69 6.84
N ALA A 171 -9.62 1.26 6.14
CA ALA A 171 -9.46 1.51 4.70
C ALA A 171 -10.57 0.80 3.88
N ALA A 172 -10.86 -0.46 4.19
CA ALA A 172 -11.92 -1.24 3.55
C ALA A 172 -13.33 -0.66 3.79
N ALA A 173 -13.53 0.12 4.85
CA ALA A 173 -14.78 0.85 5.07
C ALA A 173 -14.99 2.04 4.11
N TYR A 174 -13.91 2.53 3.47
CA TYR A 174 -13.96 3.59 2.46
C TYR A 174 -13.85 3.06 1.03
N GLN A 175 -13.06 2.00 0.83
CA GLN A 175 -12.85 1.36 -0.47
C GLN A 175 -13.41 -0.07 -0.46
N ASN A 176 -14.54 -0.27 -1.13
CA ASN A 176 -15.21 -1.57 -1.21
C ASN A 176 -14.45 -2.60 -2.08
N ASP A 177 -13.62 -2.14 -3.03
CA ASP A 177 -12.81 -3.00 -3.91
C ASP A 177 -11.33 -3.02 -3.48
N LEU A 178 -11.07 -2.97 -2.17
CA LEU A 178 -9.70 -2.98 -1.66
C LEU A 178 -9.07 -4.37 -1.79
N GLN A 179 -8.15 -4.51 -2.72
CA GLN A 179 -7.35 -5.71 -2.93
C GLN A 179 -6.07 -5.65 -2.11
N LEU A 180 -5.74 -6.76 -1.45
CA LEU A 180 -4.54 -6.88 -0.64
C LEU A 180 -3.58 -7.94 -1.20
N PHE A 181 -2.28 -7.68 -1.12
CA PHE A 181 -1.29 -8.73 -1.37
C PHE A 181 -0.22 -8.83 -0.28
N GLY A 182 0.15 -10.06 0.06
CA GLY A 182 1.15 -10.38 1.06
C GLY A 182 2.58 -10.46 0.48
N SER A 183 3.57 -10.03 1.26
CA SER A 183 4.98 -10.26 0.93
C SER A 183 5.83 -10.41 2.19
N ALA A 184 6.50 -11.55 2.32
CA ALA A 184 7.36 -11.85 3.46
C ALA A 184 8.79 -11.32 3.22
N TRP A 185 9.37 -10.66 4.23
CA TRP A 185 10.78 -10.26 4.17
C TRP A 185 11.71 -11.34 4.69
N SER A 186 11.41 -11.93 5.84
CA SER A 186 12.28 -12.95 6.46
C SER A 186 11.47 -14.10 7.01
N ALA A 187 12.04 -15.31 6.90
CA ALA A 187 11.53 -16.47 7.59
C ALA A 187 11.95 -16.45 9.07
N PRO A 188 11.27 -17.23 9.94
CA PRO A 188 11.77 -17.52 11.27
C PRO A 188 13.25 -17.90 11.25
N LYS A 189 14.01 -17.38 12.21
CA LYS A 189 15.48 -17.49 12.22
C LYS A 189 15.95 -18.93 12.07
N TRP A 190 15.39 -19.85 12.85
CA TRP A 190 15.73 -21.28 12.86
C TRP A 190 15.54 -21.96 11.49
N MET A 191 14.71 -21.41 10.60
CA MET A 191 14.55 -21.93 9.26
C MET A 191 15.74 -21.63 8.33
N LYS A 192 16.59 -20.67 8.69
CA LYS A 192 17.65 -20.13 7.83
C LYS A 192 19.00 -20.76 8.15
N VAL A 193 19.89 -20.86 7.16
CA VAL A 193 21.18 -21.57 7.30
C VAL A 193 22.11 -21.01 8.38
N HIS A 194 21.97 -19.73 8.74
CA HIS A 194 22.79 -19.05 9.76
C HIS A 194 21.99 -18.64 11.00
N ASP A 195 20.71 -19.00 11.10
CA ASP A 195 19.83 -18.59 12.19
C ASP A 195 19.76 -17.06 12.42
N LEU A 196 19.96 -16.29 11.34
CA LEU A 196 19.97 -14.83 11.35
C LEU A 196 18.83 -14.24 10.51
N PRO A 197 18.16 -13.18 11.00
CA PRO A 197 17.05 -12.55 10.26
C PRO A 197 17.53 -11.74 9.05
N ALA A 198 18.78 -11.30 9.02
CA ALA A 198 19.41 -10.47 7.98
C ALA A 198 20.89 -10.86 7.79
N GLY A 199 21.51 -10.42 6.68
CA GLY A 199 22.90 -10.74 6.34
C GLY A 199 23.04 -11.69 5.14
N PRO A 200 24.27 -11.87 4.64
CA PRO A 200 24.51 -12.62 3.41
C PRO A 200 24.22 -14.10 3.59
N PHE A 201 23.87 -14.77 2.50
CA PHE A 201 23.53 -16.19 2.47
C PHE A 201 22.35 -16.57 3.39
N GLY A 202 21.38 -15.67 3.53
CA GLY A 202 20.15 -15.88 4.30
C GLY A 202 19.16 -16.86 3.65
N TYR A 203 19.65 -17.99 3.12
CA TYR A 203 18.82 -19.04 2.51
C TYR A 203 18.03 -19.82 3.57
N LEU A 204 16.92 -20.41 3.12
CA LEU A 204 16.23 -21.44 3.87
C LEU A 204 16.99 -22.77 3.83
N LYS A 205 17.02 -23.48 4.97
CA LYS A 205 17.43 -24.89 5.02
C LYS A 205 16.35 -25.71 4.30
N LYS A 206 16.75 -26.55 3.34
CA LYS A 206 15.82 -27.37 2.51
C LYS A 206 14.77 -28.14 3.32
N LYS A 207 15.15 -28.64 4.51
CA LYS A 207 14.25 -29.37 5.41
C LYS A 207 13.02 -28.57 5.87
N TYR A 208 13.01 -27.24 5.72
CA TYR A 208 11.90 -26.38 6.13
C TYR A 208 11.13 -25.74 4.97
N TYR A 209 11.33 -26.19 3.73
CA TYR A 209 10.59 -25.61 2.59
C TYR A 209 9.08 -25.80 2.75
N GLN A 210 8.64 -26.98 3.20
CA GLN A 210 7.22 -27.22 3.48
C GLN A 210 6.72 -26.34 4.63
N ALA A 211 7.45 -26.28 5.75
CA ALA A 211 7.09 -25.41 6.87
C ALA A 211 7.03 -23.93 6.45
N TRP A 212 7.88 -23.47 5.53
CA TRP A 212 7.82 -22.12 4.99
C TRP A 212 6.60 -21.88 4.10
N ALA A 213 6.17 -22.86 3.31
CA ALA A 213 4.90 -22.79 2.58
C ALA A 213 3.71 -22.73 3.56
N ASP A 214 3.69 -23.62 4.56
CA ASP A 214 2.64 -23.69 5.58
C ASP A 214 2.57 -22.39 6.42
N TYR A 215 3.70 -21.72 6.63
CA TYR A 215 3.79 -20.43 7.32
C TYR A 215 2.95 -19.35 6.60
N HIS A 216 2.99 -19.32 5.27
CA HIS A 216 2.18 -18.38 4.50
C HIS A 216 0.69 -18.74 4.54
N VAL A 217 0.35 -20.03 4.50
CA VAL A 217 -1.04 -20.49 4.66
C VAL A 217 -1.59 -20.09 6.03
N LYS A 218 -0.81 -20.31 7.10
CA LYS A 218 -1.18 -19.88 8.46
C LYS A 218 -1.35 -18.36 8.58
N PHE A 219 -0.55 -17.57 7.87
CA PHE A 219 -0.75 -16.12 7.78
C PHE A 219 -2.10 -15.76 7.14
N LEU A 220 -2.42 -16.37 6.00
CA LEU A 220 -3.70 -16.17 5.32
C LEU A 220 -4.87 -16.58 6.20
N ASP A 221 -4.80 -17.75 6.85
CA ASP A 221 -5.81 -18.23 7.79
C ASP A 221 -5.99 -17.29 8.99
N ALA A 222 -4.89 -16.75 9.52
CA ALA A 222 -4.93 -15.85 10.66
C ALA A 222 -5.60 -14.51 10.32
N TYR A 223 -5.31 -13.93 9.15
CA TYR A 223 -5.99 -12.72 8.68
C TYR A 223 -7.44 -13.01 8.24
N ALA A 224 -7.74 -14.19 7.71
CA ALA A 224 -9.11 -14.59 7.38
C ALA A 224 -10.02 -14.63 8.63
N LYS A 225 -9.49 -15.07 9.79
CA LYS A 225 -10.20 -14.99 11.09
C LYS A 225 -10.52 -13.56 11.52
N GLU A 226 -9.78 -12.58 11.00
CA GLU A 226 -10.02 -11.15 11.19
C GLU A 226 -10.94 -10.55 10.11
N ASN A 227 -11.55 -11.38 9.26
CA ASN A 227 -12.33 -10.98 8.08
C ASN A 227 -11.52 -10.17 7.06
N ILE A 228 -10.23 -10.48 6.91
CA ILE A 228 -9.36 -9.87 5.89
C ILE A 228 -8.88 -10.97 4.95
N THR A 229 -9.16 -10.80 3.66
CA THR A 229 -8.73 -11.70 2.59
C THR A 229 -7.69 -11.04 1.69
N PHE A 230 -6.94 -11.85 0.95
CA PHE A 230 -5.87 -11.40 0.07
C PHE A 230 -6.18 -11.78 -1.38
N TRP A 231 -5.99 -10.85 -2.29
CA TRP A 231 -6.01 -11.07 -3.74
C TRP A 231 -4.82 -11.92 -4.19
N GLY A 232 -3.64 -11.68 -3.59
CA GLY A 232 -2.42 -12.36 -4.01
C GLY A 232 -1.30 -12.35 -2.98
N MET A 233 -0.19 -12.95 -3.36
CA MET A 233 1.02 -13.00 -2.54
C MET A 233 2.25 -13.14 -3.44
N THR A 234 3.36 -12.51 -3.06
CA THR A 234 4.66 -12.70 -3.72
C THR A 234 5.37 -13.93 -3.18
N THR A 235 6.29 -14.53 -3.93
CA THR A 235 7.17 -15.61 -3.42
C THR A 235 8.15 -15.16 -2.31
N GLY A 236 8.29 -13.85 -2.11
CA GLY A 236 9.11 -13.22 -1.08
C GLY A 236 9.52 -11.80 -1.52
N ASN A 237 9.84 -10.94 -0.57
CA ASN A 237 10.36 -9.62 -0.86
C ASN A 237 11.83 -9.72 -1.28
N GLU A 238 12.17 -9.08 -2.40
CA GLU A 238 13.56 -8.91 -2.87
C GLU A 238 14.47 -10.13 -2.65
N PRO A 239 14.21 -11.26 -3.32
CA PRO A 239 14.91 -12.52 -3.08
C PRO A 239 16.44 -12.43 -3.20
N PHE A 240 16.95 -11.48 -4.00
CA PHE A 240 18.37 -11.27 -4.18
C PHE A 240 19.05 -10.58 -2.97
N THR A 241 18.30 -9.81 -2.18
CA THR A 241 18.79 -9.07 -1.00
C THR A 241 19.41 -10.02 0.03
N GLY A 242 18.85 -11.22 0.20
CA GLY A 242 19.40 -12.25 1.10
C GLY A 242 20.75 -12.84 0.66
N LEU A 243 21.25 -12.47 -0.53
CA LEU A 243 22.57 -12.86 -1.04
C LEU A 243 23.63 -11.78 -0.79
N LEU A 244 23.22 -10.58 -0.39
CA LEU A 244 24.08 -9.42 -0.22
C LEU A 244 24.39 -9.17 1.26
N PRO A 245 25.52 -8.51 1.59
CA PRO A 245 25.89 -8.16 2.96
C PRO A 245 25.11 -6.94 3.46
N VAL A 246 23.79 -7.00 3.41
CA VAL A 246 22.89 -5.90 3.79
C VAL A 246 22.14 -6.24 5.10
N PRO A 247 22.00 -5.29 6.03
CA PRO A 247 21.39 -5.54 7.34
C PRO A 247 19.85 -5.51 7.34
N VAL A 248 19.24 -5.82 6.20
CA VAL A 248 17.78 -5.83 5.97
C VAL A 248 17.24 -7.25 6.11
N PRO A 249 16.07 -7.46 6.75
CA PRO A 249 15.46 -8.79 6.80
C PRO A 249 15.20 -9.34 5.39
N ALA A 250 15.72 -10.52 5.07
CA ALA A 250 15.61 -11.09 3.73
C ALA A 250 15.68 -12.62 3.76
N VAL A 251 14.98 -13.28 2.82
CA VAL A 251 15.21 -14.69 2.47
C VAL A 251 15.88 -14.75 1.10
N GLY A 252 17.10 -15.30 1.07
CA GLY A 252 17.88 -15.40 -0.15
C GLY A 252 17.34 -16.48 -1.09
N TRP A 253 17.07 -16.11 -2.35
CA TRP A 253 16.75 -17.06 -3.41
C TRP A 253 17.49 -16.74 -4.71
N THR A 254 17.92 -17.79 -5.42
CA THR A 254 18.30 -17.69 -6.83
C THR A 254 17.08 -17.99 -7.70
N ALA A 255 17.08 -17.57 -8.96
CA ALA A 255 15.96 -17.83 -9.88
C ALA A 255 15.61 -19.33 -9.99
N GLN A 256 16.59 -20.24 -9.90
CA GLN A 256 16.37 -21.69 -9.95
C GLN A 256 15.79 -22.28 -8.66
N ARG A 257 15.82 -21.54 -7.55
CA ARG A 257 15.34 -22.00 -6.24
C ARG A 257 13.97 -21.39 -5.87
N GLN A 258 13.54 -20.33 -6.55
CA GLN A 258 12.17 -19.79 -6.46
C GLN A 258 11.22 -20.62 -7.32
#